data_AF-A0A348AMU3-F1
#
_entry.id   AF-A0A348AMU3-F1
#
_cell.length_a   1.000
_cell.length_b   1.000
_cell.length_c   1.000
_cell.angle_alpha   90.00
_cell.angle_beta   90.00
_cell.angle_gamma   90.00
#
_symmetry.space_group_name_H-M   'P 1'
#
loop_
_entity.id
_entity.type
_entity.pdbx_description
1 polymer ?
#
loop_
_entity_poly.entity_id
_entity_poly.type
_entity_poly.pdbx_seq_one_letter_code
_entity_poly.pdbx_strand_id
1 'polypeptide(L)'
;MSKIFSLIGLETNTGIRDVAIMGGIPEVEDIQRSQTYQELVEDCGCSEYISVVVQSFRYGQGPPELAALEDLQWIGSHNEIIKNGEAEKLQTARFAILYPDQGLQMNM
;
A
#
# COMPACT_ATOMS: atom_id res chain seq x y z
N MET A 1 -14.16 9.05 -16.46
CA MET A 1 -13.05 8.10 -16.70
C MET A 1 -12.95 7.22 -15.48
N SER A 2 -12.71 5.93 -15.65
CA SER A 2 -12.63 5.01 -14.53
C SER A 2 -11.19 4.92 -14.04
N LYS A 3 -10.98 5.02 -12.73
CA LYS A 3 -9.66 5.05 -12.09
C LYS A 3 -9.48 3.82 -11.22
N ILE A 4 -8.33 3.16 -11.36
CA ILE A 4 -7.89 2.06 -10.51
C ILE A 4 -6.90 2.62 -9.48
N PHE A 5 -7.12 2.27 -8.22
CA PHE A 5 -6.24 2.62 -7.12
C PHE A 5 -6.23 1.50 -6.07
N SER A 6 -5.27 1.55 -5.17
CA SER A 6 -5.15 0.61 -4.05
C SER A 6 -4.89 1.32 -2.74
N LEU A 7 -5.54 0.84 -1.67
CA LEU A 7 -5.19 1.14 -0.29
C LEU A 7 -4.22 0.06 0.19
N ILE A 8 -3.09 0.49 0.76
CA ILE A 8 -2.07 -0.39 1.32
C ILE A 8 -2.03 -0.15 2.82
N GLY A 9 -2.42 -1.15 3.60
CA GLY A 9 -2.20 -1.17 5.04
C GLY A 9 -0.88 -1.88 5.34
N LEU A 10 -0.03 -1.22 6.10
CA LEU A 10 1.26 -1.74 6.57
C LEU A 10 1.19 -1.91 8.09
N GLU A 11 1.63 -3.05 8.60
CA GLU A 11 1.72 -3.32 10.03
C GLU A 11 3.00 -4.09 10.34
N THR A 12 3.82 -3.54 11.22
CA THR A 12 5.03 -4.20 11.73
C THR A 12 4.67 -5.22 12.82
N ASN A 13 5.54 -6.21 13.05
CA ASN A 13 5.36 -7.16 14.15
C ASN A 13 5.38 -6.49 15.54
N THR A 14 5.94 -5.29 15.66
CA THR A 14 5.95 -4.46 16.89
C THR A 14 4.64 -3.68 17.10
N GLY A 15 3.72 -3.73 16.14
CA GLY A 15 2.39 -3.11 16.22
C GLY A 15 2.31 -1.68 15.67
N ILE A 16 3.37 -1.15 15.08
CA ILE A 16 3.36 0.13 14.36
C ILE A 16 2.65 -0.07 13.02
N ARG A 17 1.75 0.86 12.68
CA ARG A 17 0.86 0.78 11.52
C ARG A 17 0.96 2.04 10.69
N ASP A 18 0.90 1.88 9.38
CA ASP A 18 0.76 2.98 8.45
C ASP A 18 -0.13 2.61 7.25
N VAL A 19 -0.61 3.61 6.53
CA VAL A 19 -1.49 3.43 5.37
C VAL A 19 -1.02 4.30 4.21
N ALA A 20 -0.85 3.67 3.06
CA ALA A 20 -0.56 4.34 1.79
C ALA A 20 -1.72 4.20 0.80
N ILE A 21 -1.77 5.10 -0.17
CA ILE A 21 -2.65 5.01 -1.34
C ILE A 21 -1.79 5.05 -2.62
N MET A 22 -2.06 4.16 -3.57
CA MET A 22 -1.33 4.07 -4.84
C MET A 22 -2.26 3.97 -6.02
N GLY A 23 -1.80 4.43 -7.19
CA GLY A 23 -2.46 4.21 -8.46
C GLY A 23 -2.32 2.76 -8.89
N GLY A 24 -3.40 2.17 -9.39
CA GLY A 24 -3.38 0.80 -9.88
C GLY A 24 -3.42 -0.28 -8.81
N ILE A 25 -2.90 -1.44 -9.19
CA ILE A 25 -2.70 -2.61 -8.35
C ILE A 25 -1.18 -2.75 -8.19
N PRO A 26 -0.60 -2.31 -7.06
CA PRO A 26 0.85 -2.31 -6.89
C PRO A 26 1.39 -3.72 -6.68
N GLU A 27 2.59 -3.97 -7.19
CA GLU A 27 3.37 -5.15 -6.85
C GLU A 27 4.17 -4.92 -5.55
N VAL A 28 4.83 -5.97 -5.05
CA VAL A 28 5.62 -5.88 -3.81
C VAL A 28 6.74 -4.85 -3.95
N GLU A 29 7.40 -4.79 -5.12
CA GLU A 29 8.48 -3.83 -5.39
C GLU A 29 8.00 -2.38 -5.36
N ASP A 30 6.79 -2.09 -5.85
CA ASP A 30 6.21 -0.75 -5.81
C ASP A 30 5.97 -0.30 -4.36
N ILE A 31 5.49 -1.23 -3.52
CA ILE A 31 5.25 -0.99 -2.09
C ILE A 31 6.58 -0.74 -1.37
N GLN A 32 7.60 -1.55 -1.63
CA GLN A 32 8.92 -1.37 -1.02
C GLN A 32 9.61 -0.05 -1.43
N ARG A 33 9.31 0.48 -2.62
CA ARG A 33 9.82 1.78 -3.09
C ARG A 33 9.01 2.98 -2.59
N SER A 34 7.88 2.73 -1.92
CA SER A 34 7.03 3.81 -1.42
C SER A 34 7.65 4.50 -0.21
N GLN A 35 7.43 5.81 -0.12
CA GLN A 35 7.90 6.60 1.01
C GLN A 35 7.35 6.05 2.33
N THR A 36 6.06 5.74 2.40
CA THR A 36 5.41 5.18 3.60
C THR A 36 6.06 3.88 4.08
N TYR A 37 6.44 2.99 3.15
CA TYR A 37 7.16 1.78 3.52
C TYR A 37 8.56 2.10 4.05
N GLN A 38 9.30 2.99 3.40
CA GLN A 38 10.64 3.39 3.82
C GLN A 38 10.63 4.06 5.20
N GLU A 39 9.72 5.00 5.43
CA GLU A 39 9.53 5.66 6.73
C GLU A 39 9.20 4.63 7.82
N LEU A 40 8.28 3.70 7.54
CA LEU A 40 7.94 2.64 8.49
C LEU A 40 9.14 1.72 8.79
N VAL A 41 9.99 1.42 7.81
CA VAL A 41 11.22 0.63 8.00
C VAL A 41 12.21 1.37 8.88
N GLU A 42 12.41 2.66 8.65
CA GLU A 42 13.30 3.52 9.44
C GLU A 42 12.82 3.66 10.89
N ASP A 43 11.52 3.88 11.08
CA ASP A 43 10.89 3.95 12.40
C ASP A 43 10.92 2.61 13.14
N CYS A 44 10.92 1.50 12.39
CA CYS A 44 10.86 0.14 12.91
C CYS A 44 12.18 -0.61 12.69
N GLY A 45 13.31 -0.04 13.13
CA GLY A 45 14.66 -0.61 13.00
C GLY A 45 14.90 -2.00 13.59
N CYS A 46 13.89 -2.62 14.22
CA CYS A 46 13.93 -3.97 14.82
C CYS A 46 12.80 -4.90 14.31
N SER A 47 12.01 -4.50 13.31
CA SER A 47 10.90 -5.34 12.85
C SER A 47 11.42 -6.55 12.07
N GLU A 48 10.90 -7.75 12.36
CA GLU A 48 11.27 -8.98 11.65
C GLU A 48 10.56 -9.07 10.29
N TYR A 49 9.35 -8.49 10.21
CA TYR A 49 8.54 -8.46 8.99
C TYR A 49 7.52 -7.32 9.02
N ILE A 50 7.07 -6.92 7.85
CA ILE A 50 5.92 -6.03 7.68
C ILE A 50 4.79 -6.81 7.04
N SER A 51 3.68 -6.95 7.76
CA SER A 51 2.40 -7.40 7.21
C SER A 51 1.85 -6.35 6.27
N VAL A 52 1.48 -6.77 5.07
CA VAL A 52 0.94 -5.90 4.03
C VAL A 52 -0.44 -6.38 3.63
N VAL A 53 -1.41 -5.46 3.61
CA VAL A 53 -2.76 -5.69 3.10
C VAL A 53 -3.01 -4.70 1.97
N VAL A 54 -3.14 -5.21 0.74
CA VAL A 54 -3.48 -4.40 -0.43
C VAL A 54 -4.95 -4.61 -0.77
N GLN A 55 -5.72 -3.54 -0.81
CA GLN A 55 -7.10 -3.55 -1.29
C GLN A 55 -7.20 -2.67 -2.52
N SER A 56 -7.54 -3.28 -3.66
CA SER A 56 -7.61 -2.58 -4.93
C SER A 56 -9.05 -2.31 -5.32
N PHE A 57 -9.27 -1.13 -5.88
CA PHE A 57 -10.59 -0.61 -6.20
C PHE A 57 -10.61 0.03 -7.58
N ARG A 58 -11.81 0.09 -8.14
CA ARG A 58 -12.14 0.84 -9.34
C ARG A 58 -13.22 1.86 -9.00
N TYR A 59 -13.00 3.10 -9.38
CA TYR A 59 -13.96 4.18 -9.18
C TYR A 59 -14.28 4.90 -10.50
N GLY A 60 -15.53 5.31 -10.67
CA GLY A 60 -16.00 5.98 -11.89
C GLY A 60 -16.26 5.06 -13.08
N GLN A 61 -16.78 5.65 -14.15
CA GLN A 61 -17.25 4.96 -15.36
C GLN A 61 -16.31 5.17 -16.56
N GLY A 62 -16.26 4.17 -17.46
CA GLY A 62 -15.45 4.17 -18.68
C GLY A 62 -14.23 3.24 -18.61
N PRO A 63 -13.32 3.30 -19.59
CA PRO A 63 -12.10 2.49 -19.62
C PRO A 63 -11.28 2.68 -18.35
N PRO A 64 -10.70 1.60 -17.79
CA PRO A 64 -9.88 1.69 -16.59
C PRO A 64 -8.52 2.31 -16.90
N GLU A 65 -8.14 3.30 -16.10
CA GLU A 65 -6.83 3.92 -16.11
C GLU A 65 -6.24 3.89 -14.70
N LEU A 66 -4.92 3.97 -14.58
CA LEU A 66 -4.27 4.16 -13.29
C LEU A 66 -4.65 5.54 -12.72
N ALA A 67 -5.01 5.60 -11.45
CA ALA A 67 -5.22 6.86 -10.75
C ALA A 67 -3.89 7.64 -10.70
N ALA A 68 -3.91 8.89 -11.17
CA ALA A 68 -2.78 9.80 -11.09
C ALA A 68 -2.69 10.44 -9.69
N LEU A 69 -1.61 11.18 -9.41
CA LEU A 69 -1.39 11.79 -8.09
C LEU A 69 -2.57 12.68 -7.63
N GLU A 70 -3.13 13.49 -8.54
CA GLU A 70 -4.29 14.34 -8.25
C GLU A 70 -5.54 13.51 -7.89
N ASP A 71 -5.77 12.41 -8.61
CA ASP A 71 -6.87 11.47 -8.30
C ASP A 71 -6.66 10.86 -6.91
N LEU A 72 -5.44 10.43 -6.58
CA LEU A 72 -5.11 9.81 -5.30
C LEU A 72 -5.28 10.77 -4.13
N GLN A 73 -4.89 12.05 -4.29
CA GLN A 73 -5.11 13.09 -3.28
C GLN A 73 -6.60 13.32 -3.02
N TRP A 74 -7.40 13.37 -4.08
CA TRP A 74 -8.85 13.49 -3.97
C TRP A 74 -9.46 12.26 -3.29
N ILE A 75 -9.10 11.04 -3.73
CA ILE A 75 -9.60 9.78 -3.16
C ILE A 75 -9.23 9.65 -1.68
N GLY A 76 -7.99 10.02 -1.31
CA GLY A 76 -7.55 10.01 0.08
C GLY A 76 -8.39 10.94 0.97
N SER A 77 -8.83 12.08 0.42
CA SER A 77 -9.73 13.03 1.11
C SER A 77 -11.20 12.58 1.12
N HIS A 78 -11.61 11.73 0.17
CA HIS A 78 -12.99 11.25 -0.02
C HIS A 78 -13.10 9.74 0.20
N ASN A 79 -12.58 9.25 1.32
CA ASN A 79 -12.60 7.82 1.63
C ASN A 79 -14.01 7.24 1.81
N GLU A 80 -15.04 8.09 1.86
CA GLU A 80 -16.45 7.69 1.88
C GLU A 80 -16.86 6.89 0.65
N ILE A 81 -16.24 7.11 -0.53
CA ILE A 81 -16.58 6.38 -1.75
C ILE A 81 -16.35 4.87 -1.59
N ILE A 82 -15.40 4.47 -0.74
CA ILE A 82 -15.13 3.08 -0.42
C ILE A 82 -16.15 2.56 0.61
N LYS A 83 -16.45 3.37 1.63
CA LYS A 83 -17.39 3.02 2.70
C LYS A 83 -18.82 2.88 2.19
N ASN A 84 -19.21 3.72 1.23
CA ASN A 84 -20.53 3.76 0.63
C ASN A 84 -20.70 2.72 -0.49
N GLY A 85 -19.63 2.02 -0.89
CA GLY A 85 -19.66 1.05 -1.97
C GLY A 85 -19.72 1.67 -3.37
N GLU A 86 -19.36 2.94 -3.51
CA GLU A 86 -19.28 3.64 -4.81
C GLU A 86 -18.03 3.23 -5.60
N ALA A 87 -16.96 2.85 -4.90
CA ALA A 87 -15.79 2.21 -5.48
C ALA A 87 -15.97 0.69 -5.50
N GLU A 88 -15.93 0.10 -6.70
CA GLU A 88 -15.98 -1.35 -6.90
C GLU A 88 -14.69 -1.98 -6.40
N LYS A 89 -14.80 -2.95 -5.51
CA LYS A 89 -13.64 -3.70 -5.02
C LYS A 89 -13.20 -4.72 -6.06
N LEU A 90 -11.96 -4.60 -6.53
CA LEU A 90 -11.38 -5.50 -7.52
C LEU A 90 -10.75 -6.74 -6.85
N GLN A 91 -9.87 -6.51 -5.87
CA GLN A 91 -9.15 -7.59 -5.19
C GLN A 91 -8.66 -7.23 -3.79
N THR A 92 -8.21 -8.24 -3.05
CA THR A 92 -7.46 -8.07 -1.81
C THR A 92 -6.30 -9.04 -1.78
N ALA A 93 -5.09 -8.53 -1.63
CA ALA A 93 -3.89 -9.32 -1.38
C ALA A 93 -3.44 -9.13 0.06
N ARG A 94 -2.92 -10.20 0.67
CA ARG A 94 -2.30 -10.17 2.00
C ARG A 94 -1.03 -10.99 1.95
N PHE A 95 0.07 -10.40 2.38
CA PHE A 95 1.38 -11.04 2.42
C PHE A 95 2.24 -10.37 3.48
N ALA A 96 3.38 -10.98 3.79
CA ALA A 96 4.39 -10.39 4.66
C ALA A 96 5.64 -10.12 3.84
N ILE A 97 6.23 -8.94 4.01
CA ILE A 97 7.56 -8.62 3.51
C ILE A 97 8.52 -8.94 4.65
N LEU A 98 9.31 -9.99 4.46
CA LEU A 98 10.39 -10.34 5.37
C LEU A 98 11.57 -9.42 5.06
N TYR A 99 12.21 -8.90 6.10
CA TYR A 99 13.53 -8.33 5.91
C TYR A 99 14.47 -9.48 5.56
N PRO A 100 15.24 -9.41 4.46
CA PRO A 100 16.35 -10.32 4.28
C PRO A 100 17.26 -10.07 5.48
N ASP A 101 17.32 -11.05 6.36
CA ASP A 101 18.33 -11.25 7.40
C ASP A 101 19.13 -9.96 7.71
N GLN A 102 18.87 -9.30 8.84
CA GLN A 102 19.92 -8.56 9.55
C GLN A 102 21.02 -9.53 10.04
N GLY A 103 21.40 -10.51 9.23
CA GLY A 103 22.44 -11.49 9.47
C GLY A 103 23.69 -11.10 8.71
N LEU A 104 24.68 -10.74 9.51
CA LEU A 104 26.10 -10.78 9.17
C LEU A 104 26.54 -9.84 8.04
N GLN A 105 26.68 -8.57 8.39
CA GLN A 105 27.96 -7.92 8.10
C GLN A 105 28.99 -8.46 9.12
N MET A 106 29.40 -9.73 8.98
CA MET A 106 30.68 -10.14 9.55
C MET A 106 31.74 -9.47 8.70
N ASN A 107 32.44 -8.51 9.30
CA ASN A 107 33.76 -8.13 8.83
C ASN A 107 34.56 -9.41 8.53
N MET A 108 35.00 -9.56 7.28
CA MET A 108 36.26 -10.21 6.97
C MET A 108 37.26 -9.13 6.58
#